data_AF-N8WH77-F1
#
_entry.id   AF-N8WH77-F1
#
_cell.length_a   1.000
_cell.length_b   1.000
_cell.length_c   1.000
_cell.angle_alpha   90.00
_cell.angle_beta   90.00
_cell.angle_gamma   90.00
#
_symmetry.space_group_name_H-M   'P 1'
#
loop_
_entity.id
_entity.type
_entity.pdbx_description
1 polymer ?
#
loop_
_entity_poly.entity_id
_entity_poly.type
_entity_poly.pdbx_seq_one_letter_code
_entity_poly.pdbx_strand_id
1 'polypeptide(L)'
;MIMNEIKTSRIRKNAINYLRTIIWYENISINVSIKRRIAVEINKAFRLGPDPTETENLLFIANANRVSEFFDQQESAIWYKYSLGTTAPNKSTLEICEVKIPESSLYFQHPIWKLLERFPTHEDLKIFYATLPKKNLDYLLKKLPMDLTQSNAGDIWRQWKGKPQFFMLVNFLDFVGYIVYSYYKCIYELKFEQANNVHKFLTQNIQFILDNLRWCSVYLLDLLFLHIRQPNQSTITNWIELISHSEIKESIIKVRKMKRFVRMQQSMDEFKKRFIELHYLE
;
A
#
# COMPACT_ATOMS: atom_id res chain seq x y z
N MET A 1 28.69 4.48 41.66
CA MET A 1 27.23 4.58 41.47
C MET A 1 26.97 5.50 40.28
N ILE A 2 26.95 4.95 39.05
CA ILE A 2 26.47 5.66 37.86
C ILE A 2 25.74 4.62 37.00
N MET A 3 24.44 4.44 37.28
CA MET A 3 23.51 3.84 36.32
C MET A 3 23.12 4.97 35.37
N ASN A 4 23.75 5.01 34.19
CA ASN A 4 23.22 5.83 33.11
C ASN A 4 21.96 5.15 32.57
N GLU A 5 20.83 5.78 32.85
CA GLU A 5 19.55 5.51 32.20
C GLU A 5 19.73 5.54 30.69
N ILE A 6 19.68 4.36 30.06
CA ILE A 6 19.39 4.26 28.64
C ILE A 6 17.92 4.70 28.51
N LYS A 7 17.71 6.00 28.33
CA LYS A 7 16.46 6.53 27.76
C LYS A 7 16.32 5.86 26.40
N THR A 8 15.52 4.80 26.35
CA THR A 8 15.02 4.21 25.12
C THR A 8 14.30 5.31 24.36
N SER A 9 15.02 6.02 23.48
CA SER A 9 14.42 6.97 22.55
C SER A 9 13.44 6.15 21.73
N ARG A 10 12.15 6.35 21.98
CA ARG A 10 11.06 5.74 21.21
C ARG A 10 11.38 6.03 19.75
N ILE A 11 11.75 5.00 18.97
CA ILE A 11 12.08 5.16 17.56
C ILE A 11 10.88 5.88 16.92
N ARG A 12 11.11 7.11 16.44
CA ARG A 12 10.06 7.94 15.86
C ARG A 12 9.60 7.24 14.59
N LYS A 13 8.34 6.78 14.57
CA LYS A 13 7.72 6.18 13.40
C LYS A 13 7.86 7.12 12.20
N ASN A 14 8.29 6.58 11.05
CA ASN A 14 8.36 7.30 9.79
C ASN A 14 7.07 7.08 8.96
N ALA A 15 6.97 7.75 7.81
CA ALA A 15 5.78 7.67 6.94
C ALA A 15 5.45 6.24 6.51
N ILE A 16 6.48 5.42 6.25
CA ILE A 16 6.31 4.01 5.86
C ILE A 16 5.68 3.22 7.01
N ASN A 17 6.11 3.43 8.26
CA ASN A 17 5.54 2.73 9.40
C ASN A 17 4.06 3.05 9.60
N TYR A 18 3.66 4.31 9.42
CA TYR A 18 2.26 4.71 9.46
C TYR A 18 1.48 4.06 8.32
N LEU A 19 1.94 4.24 7.07
CA LEU A 19 1.25 3.74 5.89
C LEU A 19 1.07 2.23 5.91
N ARG A 20 2.12 1.48 6.25
CA ARG A 20 2.10 0.03 6.40
C ARG A 20 1.00 -0.44 7.36
N THR A 21 0.90 0.23 8.50
CA THR A 21 -0.12 -0.08 9.51
C THR A 21 -1.53 0.23 9.00
N ILE A 22 -1.71 1.39 8.37
CA ILE A 22 -3.02 1.82 7.87
C ILE A 22 -3.48 0.91 6.71
N ILE A 23 -2.61 0.59 5.76
CA ILE A 23 -2.93 -0.31 4.64
C ILE A 23 -3.30 -1.71 5.15
N TRP A 24 -2.56 -2.24 6.12
CA TRP A 24 -2.92 -3.50 6.76
C TRP A 24 -4.30 -3.44 7.42
N TYR A 25 -4.58 -2.37 8.18
CA TYR A 25 -5.88 -2.16 8.82
C TYR A 25 -7.02 -2.07 7.78
N GLU A 26 -6.83 -1.35 6.68
CA GLU A 26 -7.84 -1.26 5.62
C GLU A 26 -8.10 -2.63 4.98
N ASN A 27 -7.05 -3.44 4.73
CA ASN A 27 -7.23 -4.81 4.25
C ASN A 27 -8.08 -5.65 5.23
N ILE A 28 -7.83 -5.54 6.55
CA ILE A 28 -8.67 -6.18 7.56
C ILE A 28 -10.12 -5.68 7.48
N SER A 29 -10.31 -4.36 7.47
CA SER A 29 -11.63 -3.70 7.43
C SER A 29 -12.47 -4.13 6.23
N ILE A 30 -11.85 -4.26 5.06
CA ILE A 30 -12.48 -4.73 3.83
C ILE A 30 -12.93 -6.19 3.99
N ASN A 31 -12.05 -7.05 4.47
CA ASN A 31 -12.36 -8.47 4.65
C ASN A 31 -13.46 -8.71 5.69
N VAL A 32 -13.48 -7.93 6.77
CA VAL A 32 -14.59 -7.95 7.76
C VAL A 32 -15.90 -7.56 7.08
N SER A 33 -15.89 -6.49 6.26
CA SER A 33 -17.08 -6.04 5.52
C SER A 33 -17.61 -7.11 4.55
N ILE A 34 -16.72 -7.77 3.81
CA ILE A 34 -17.08 -8.86 2.89
C ILE A 34 -17.68 -10.06 3.65
N LYS A 35 -17.01 -10.53 4.72
CA LYS A 35 -17.51 -11.65 5.53
C LYS A 35 -18.87 -11.37 6.15
N ARG A 36 -19.10 -10.14 6.61
CA ARG A 36 -20.41 -9.68 7.09
C ARG A 36 -21.45 -9.83 6.00
N ARG A 37 -21.19 -9.24 4.82
CA ARG A 37 -22.14 -9.24 3.71
C ARG A 37 -22.55 -10.66 3.35
N ILE A 38 -21.58 -11.56 3.20
CA ILE A 38 -21.84 -12.98 2.93
C ILE A 38 -22.70 -13.60 4.04
N ALA A 39 -22.40 -13.32 5.31
CA ALA A 39 -23.18 -13.86 6.42
C ALA A 39 -24.64 -13.39 6.42
N VAL A 40 -24.89 -12.11 6.10
CA VAL A 40 -26.24 -11.56 5.92
C VAL A 40 -26.95 -12.23 4.75
N GLU A 41 -26.30 -12.37 3.59
CA GLU A 41 -26.87 -13.01 2.40
C GLU A 41 -27.29 -14.47 2.64
N ILE A 42 -26.59 -15.20 3.51
CA ILE A 42 -26.89 -16.60 3.84
C ILE A 42 -27.69 -16.78 5.15
N ASN A 43 -28.27 -15.70 5.71
CA ASN A 43 -29.00 -15.71 6.99
C ASN A 43 -28.23 -16.33 8.17
N LYS A 44 -26.90 -16.21 8.17
CA LYS A 44 -26.06 -16.67 9.27
C LYS A 44 -25.89 -15.55 10.29
N ALA A 45 -26.01 -15.91 11.58
CA ALA A 45 -25.72 -14.98 12.66
C ALA A 45 -24.29 -14.43 12.53
N PHE A 46 -24.19 -13.12 12.26
CA PHE A 46 -22.96 -12.35 12.37
C PHE A 46 -23.22 -11.34 13.50
N ARG A 47 -22.37 -11.32 14.53
CA ARG A 47 -22.48 -10.32 15.60
C ARG A 47 -22.29 -8.95 14.96
N LEU A 48 -23.33 -8.13 14.99
CA LEU A 48 -23.31 -6.80 14.40
C LEU A 48 -23.84 -5.79 15.40
N GLY A 49 -23.00 -4.78 15.68
CA GLY A 49 -23.47 -3.43 15.96
C GLY A 49 -24.27 -2.85 14.78
N PRO A 50 -24.57 -1.55 14.78
CA PRO A 50 -25.55 -0.97 13.86
C PRO A 50 -25.18 -1.18 12.39
N ASP A 51 -26.22 -1.23 11.56
CA ASP A 51 -26.08 -1.38 10.11
C ASP A 51 -25.11 -0.34 9.53
N PRO A 52 -24.31 -0.72 8.52
CA PRO A 52 -23.46 0.21 7.80
C PRO A 52 -24.29 1.33 7.19
N THR A 53 -23.77 2.54 7.33
CA THR A 53 -24.26 3.68 6.56
C THR A 53 -24.12 3.40 5.06
N GLU A 54 -24.89 4.10 4.23
CA GLU A 54 -24.81 3.99 2.77
C GLU A 54 -23.36 4.18 2.26
N THR A 55 -22.62 5.12 2.84
CA THR A 55 -21.20 5.34 2.58
C THR A 55 -20.33 4.14 2.96
N GLU A 56 -20.58 3.49 4.11
CA GLU A 56 -19.82 2.31 4.55
C GLU A 56 -20.10 1.08 3.67
N ASN A 57 -21.34 0.94 3.18
CA ASN A 57 -21.72 -0.10 2.23
C ASN A 57 -21.09 0.12 0.84
N LEU A 58 -21.27 1.31 0.28
CA LEU A 58 -20.74 1.66 -1.04
C LEU A 58 -19.21 1.58 -1.08
N LEU A 59 -18.57 2.03 0.01
CA LEU A 59 -17.12 2.04 0.10
C LEU A 59 -16.56 0.77 0.72
N PHE A 60 -17.34 -0.24 1.12
CA PHE A 60 -16.86 -1.43 1.86
C PHE A 60 -15.87 -1.07 3.00
N ILE A 61 -16.22 -0.10 3.83
CA ILE A 61 -15.44 0.35 4.99
C ILE A 61 -16.12 -0.14 6.27
N ALA A 62 -15.45 -0.99 7.05
CA ALA A 62 -15.83 -1.24 8.43
C ALA A 62 -15.20 -0.18 9.33
N ASN A 63 -16.02 0.51 10.12
CA ASN A 63 -15.52 1.35 11.21
C ASN A 63 -14.76 0.50 12.24
N ALA A 64 -13.89 1.14 13.03
CA ALA A 64 -13.03 0.44 13.98
C ALA A 64 -13.82 -0.38 15.01
N ASN A 65 -15.03 0.05 15.37
CA ASN A 65 -15.88 -0.68 16.32
C ASN A 65 -16.35 -2.01 15.74
N ARG A 66 -16.76 -2.05 14.47
CA ARG A 66 -17.15 -3.30 13.80
C ARG A 66 -15.98 -4.25 13.64
N VAL A 67 -14.78 -3.74 13.35
CA VAL A 67 -13.58 -4.58 13.33
C VAL A 67 -13.32 -5.14 14.74
N SER A 68 -13.45 -4.30 15.77
CA SER A 68 -13.32 -4.70 17.17
C SER A 68 -14.30 -5.82 17.56
N GLU A 69 -15.57 -5.70 17.16
CA GLU A 69 -16.60 -6.73 17.38
C GLU A 69 -16.28 -8.05 16.68
N PHE A 70 -15.84 -7.99 15.42
CA PHE A 70 -15.46 -9.19 14.66
C PHE A 70 -14.31 -9.97 15.34
N PHE A 71 -13.42 -9.26 16.03
CA PHE A 71 -12.31 -9.85 16.77
C PHE A 71 -12.62 -10.13 18.24
N ASP A 72 -13.84 -9.89 18.71
CA ASP A 72 -14.26 -10.03 20.12
C ASP A 72 -13.38 -9.18 21.07
N GLN A 73 -13.09 -7.95 20.66
CA GLN A 73 -12.18 -7.00 21.34
C GLN A 73 -12.84 -5.64 21.62
N GLN A 74 -14.17 -5.58 21.74
CA GLN A 74 -14.96 -4.35 21.81
C GLN A 74 -14.48 -3.34 22.87
N GLU A 75 -13.96 -3.83 23.99
CA GLU A 75 -13.44 -3.00 25.09
C GLU A 75 -12.08 -2.36 24.77
N SER A 76 -11.43 -2.77 23.70
CA SER A 76 -10.12 -2.31 23.28
C SER A 76 -10.20 -1.20 22.24
N ALA A 77 -9.64 -0.04 22.55
CA ALA A 77 -9.44 1.05 21.60
C ALA A 77 -8.32 0.77 20.56
N ILE A 78 -7.79 -0.46 20.50
CA ILE A 78 -6.61 -0.78 19.69
C ILE A 78 -6.87 -0.67 18.18
N TRP A 79 -8.06 -1.07 17.72
CA TRP A 79 -8.44 -0.98 16.30
C TRP A 79 -8.54 0.46 15.82
N TYR A 80 -8.97 1.39 16.69
CA TYR A 80 -8.90 2.81 16.40
C TYR A 80 -7.45 3.26 16.22
N LYS A 81 -6.54 2.84 17.12
CA LYS A 81 -5.11 3.18 17.02
C LYS A 81 -4.46 2.62 15.75
N TYR A 82 -4.85 1.41 15.31
CA TYR A 82 -4.41 0.81 14.05
C TYR A 82 -4.95 1.57 12.84
N SER A 83 -6.22 1.97 12.85
CA SER A 83 -6.82 2.76 11.77
C SER A 83 -6.12 4.12 11.56
N LEU A 84 -5.50 4.66 12.62
CA LEU A 84 -4.70 5.89 12.56
C LEU A 84 -3.19 5.65 12.32
N GLY A 85 -2.73 4.39 12.26
CA GLY A 85 -1.30 4.05 12.17
C GLY A 85 -0.47 4.36 13.42
N THR A 86 -1.10 4.89 14.46
CA THR A 86 -0.42 5.38 15.68
C THR A 86 0.21 4.25 16.50
N THR A 87 -0.39 3.06 16.48
CA THR A 87 0.17 1.84 17.09
C THR A 87 0.32 0.79 16.01
N ALA A 88 1.41 0.02 16.00
CA ALA A 88 1.58 -1.09 15.06
C ALA A 88 1.03 -2.38 15.69
N PRO A 89 0.45 -3.32 14.91
CA PRO A 89 0.08 -4.62 15.42
C PRO A 89 1.33 -5.37 15.91
N ASN A 90 1.19 -6.08 17.03
CA ASN A 90 2.24 -6.97 17.52
C ASN A 90 2.08 -8.36 16.89
N LYS A 91 3.05 -9.26 17.16
CA LYS A 91 3.05 -10.63 16.61
C LYS A 91 1.73 -11.37 16.91
N SER A 92 1.27 -11.33 18.16
CA SER A 92 0.02 -11.99 18.57
C SER A 92 -1.21 -11.41 17.86
N THR A 93 -1.28 -10.08 17.68
CA THR A 93 -2.37 -9.45 16.91
C THR A 93 -2.39 -9.96 15.47
N LEU A 94 -1.22 -10.04 14.82
CA LEU A 94 -1.12 -10.54 13.45
C LEU A 94 -1.55 -12.00 13.36
N GLU A 95 -1.13 -12.84 14.30
CA GLU A 95 -1.51 -14.27 14.36
C GLU A 95 -3.03 -14.45 14.54
N ILE A 96 -3.66 -13.69 15.44
CA ILE A 96 -5.12 -13.71 15.63
C ILE A 96 -5.85 -13.28 14.35
N CYS A 97 -5.33 -12.25 13.67
CA CYS A 97 -5.90 -11.77 12.42
C CYS A 97 -5.80 -12.82 11.31
N GLU A 98 -4.64 -13.48 11.20
CA GLU A 98 -4.37 -14.52 10.20
C GLU A 98 -5.37 -15.68 10.29
N VAL A 99 -5.74 -16.08 11.51
CA VAL A 99 -6.71 -17.17 11.73
C VAL A 99 -8.11 -16.81 11.20
N LYS A 100 -8.59 -15.58 11.42
CA LYS A 100 -9.94 -15.17 10.99
C LYS A 100 -9.96 -14.66 9.53
N ILE A 101 -8.85 -14.08 9.07
CA ILE A 101 -8.64 -13.50 7.75
C ILE A 101 -7.28 -14.00 7.23
N PRO A 102 -7.27 -15.10 6.45
CA PRO A 102 -6.06 -15.65 5.86
C PRO A 102 -5.30 -14.61 5.04
N GLU A 103 -3.98 -14.72 5.02
CA GLU A 103 -3.03 -13.85 4.30
C GLU A 103 -3.02 -12.39 4.76
N SER A 104 -3.71 -12.06 5.86
CA SER A 104 -3.79 -10.68 6.34
C SER A 104 -2.47 -10.16 6.89
N SER A 105 -1.66 -11.03 7.50
CA SER A 105 -0.33 -10.65 8.03
C SER A 105 0.64 -10.27 6.91
N LEU A 106 0.50 -10.85 5.71
CA LEU A 106 1.36 -10.56 4.55
C LEU A 106 1.31 -9.08 4.18
N TYR A 107 0.15 -8.43 4.24
CA TYR A 107 0.05 -6.98 3.97
C TYR A 107 0.93 -6.14 4.89
N PHE A 108 1.09 -6.56 6.16
CA PHE A 108 1.95 -5.87 7.11
C PHE A 108 3.43 -6.27 6.96
N GLN A 109 3.70 -7.53 6.64
CA GLN A 109 5.06 -8.09 6.57
C GLN A 109 5.70 -7.99 5.18
N HIS A 110 4.97 -7.49 4.18
CA HIS A 110 5.39 -7.50 2.78
C HIS A 110 6.79 -6.86 2.58
N PRO A 111 7.69 -7.49 1.80
CA PRO A 111 9.06 -6.99 1.63
C PRO A 111 9.15 -5.64 0.92
N ILE A 112 8.08 -5.21 0.24
CA ILE A 112 8.01 -3.89 -0.41
C ILE A 112 8.26 -2.74 0.56
N TRP A 113 7.88 -2.88 1.85
CA TRP A 113 8.03 -1.80 2.81
C TRP A 113 9.49 -1.38 2.96
N LYS A 114 10.42 -2.35 2.88
CA LYS A 114 11.86 -2.07 2.90
C LYS A 114 12.32 -1.36 1.63
N LEU A 115 11.77 -1.71 0.46
CA LEU A 115 12.08 -1.04 -0.81
C LEU A 115 11.61 0.41 -0.84
N LEU A 116 10.54 0.73 -0.10
CA LEU A 116 9.97 2.08 -0.05
C LEU A 116 10.59 2.98 1.02
N GLU A 117 11.45 2.46 1.90
CA GLU A 117 12.07 3.24 2.98
C GLU A 117 13.20 4.16 2.52
N ARG A 118 13.84 3.82 1.39
CA ARG A 118 15.00 4.50 0.81
C ARG A 118 15.15 4.05 -0.63
N PHE A 119 16.03 4.68 -1.40
CA PHE A 119 16.46 4.07 -2.67
C PHE A 119 16.96 2.65 -2.41
N PRO A 120 16.35 1.64 -3.04
CA PRO A 120 16.86 0.28 -2.99
C PRO A 120 18.31 0.25 -3.42
N THR A 121 18.98 -0.85 -3.09
CA THR A 121 20.22 -1.26 -3.72
C THR A 121 19.94 -2.46 -4.62
N HIS A 122 20.90 -2.84 -5.47
CA HIS A 122 20.79 -4.08 -6.23
C HIS A 122 20.62 -5.30 -5.32
N GLU A 123 21.21 -5.30 -4.12
CA GLU A 123 21.05 -6.38 -3.15
C GLU A 123 19.65 -6.38 -2.50
N ASP A 124 19.09 -5.21 -2.21
CA ASP A 124 17.70 -5.11 -1.71
C ASP A 124 16.70 -5.72 -2.72
N LEU A 125 16.94 -5.58 -4.02
CA LEU A 125 16.11 -6.22 -5.05
C LEU A 125 16.24 -7.75 -5.06
N LYS A 126 17.45 -8.29 -4.86
CA LYS A 126 17.64 -9.74 -4.78
C LYS A 126 16.91 -10.31 -3.57
N ILE A 127 17.03 -9.65 -2.42
CA ILE A 127 16.31 -10.03 -1.19
C ILE A 127 14.80 -9.97 -1.44
N PHE A 128 14.29 -8.87 -1.99
CA PHE A 128 12.87 -8.74 -2.32
C PHE A 128 12.38 -9.91 -3.17
N TYR A 129 13.06 -10.19 -4.29
CA TYR A 129 12.70 -11.28 -5.18
C TYR A 129 12.74 -12.64 -4.47
N ALA A 130 13.80 -12.95 -3.72
CA ALA A 130 13.93 -14.23 -3.01
C ALA A 130 12.86 -14.46 -1.94
N THR A 131 12.24 -13.39 -1.42
CA THR A 131 11.21 -13.46 -0.38
C THR A 131 9.78 -13.51 -0.90
N LEU A 132 9.56 -13.36 -2.20
CA LEU A 132 8.21 -13.42 -2.76
C LEU A 132 7.65 -14.85 -2.75
N PRO A 133 6.32 -15.01 -2.54
CA PRO A 133 5.66 -16.31 -2.68
C PRO A 133 5.96 -16.98 -4.03
N LYS A 134 6.17 -18.30 -4.03
CA LYS A 134 6.47 -19.07 -5.26
C LYS A 134 5.47 -18.81 -6.39
N LYS A 135 4.17 -18.74 -6.08
CA LYS A 135 3.12 -18.40 -7.04
C LYS A 135 3.37 -17.07 -7.75
N ASN A 136 3.85 -16.06 -7.01
CA ASN A 136 4.21 -14.76 -7.57
C ASN A 136 5.48 -14.87 -8.42
N LEU A 137 6.50 -15.61 -7.96
CA LEU A 137 7.70 -15.89 -8.77
C LEU A 137 7.36 -16.57 -10.10
N ASP A 138 6.52 -17.60 -10.08
CA ASP A 138 6.06 -18.29 -11.28
C ASP A 138 5.30 -17.35 -12.22
N TYR A 139 4.51 -16.42 -11.67
CA TYR A 139 3.81 -15.41 -12.44
C TYR A 139 4.75 -14.35 -13.03
N LEU A 140 5.80 -13.95 -12.29
CA LEU A 140 6.86 -13.06 -12.77
C LEU A 140 7.66 -13.69 -13.91
N LEU A 141 7.83 -15.01 -13.90
CA LEU A 141 8.56 -15.75 -14.92
C LEU A 141 7.72 -16.00 -16.19
N LYS A 142 6.39 -15.88 -16.11
CA LYS A 142 5.51 -15.92 -17.28
C LYS A 142 5.56 -14.58 -18.02
N LYS A 143 6.18 -14.57 -19.20
CA LYS A 143 6.21 -13.38 -20.06
C LYS A 143 4.80 -13.06 -20.59
N LEU A 144 4.42 -11.80 -20.42
CA LEU A 144 3.11 -11.16 -20.68
C LEU A 144 1.90 -11.71 -19.89
N PRO A 145 1.03 -10.83 -19.34
CA PRO A 145 1.04 -9.36 -19.42
C PRO A 145 1.93 -8.67 -18.37
N MET A 146 2.68 -9.43 -17.57
CA MET A 146 3.51 -8.85 -16.52
C MET A 146 4.77 -8.16 -17.03
N ASP A 147 5.12 -8.16 -18.31
CA ASP A 147 6.32 -7.42 -18.71
C ASP A 147 6.05 -5.90 -18.80
N LEU A 148 6.23 -5.19 -17.67
CA LEU A 148 6.01 -3.74 -17.56
C LEU A 148 7.05 -2.90 -18.32
N THR A 149 8.12 -3.54 -18.80
CA THR A 149 9.21 -2.88 -19.51
C THR A 149 8.88 -2.62 -20.98
N GLN A 150 7.80 -3.19 -21.49
CA GLN A 150 7.35 -3.03 -22.87
C GLN A 150 6.64 -1.69 -23.09
N SER A 151 6.85 -1.09 -24.26
CA SER A 151 6.26 0.21 -24.60
C SER A 151 4.72 0.20 -24.64
N ASN A 152 4.12 -0.95 -24.93
CA ASN A 152 2.67 -1.17 -24.99
C ASN A 152 2.13 -1.92 -23.75
N ALA A 153 2.91 -2.06 -22.66
CA ALA A 153 2.52 -2.83 -21.49
C ALA A 153 1.15 -2.42 -20.90
N GLY A 154 0.84 -1.12 -20.89
CA GLY A 154 -0.46 -0.64 -20.42
C GLY A 154 -1.62 -0.94 -21.36
N ASP A 155 -1.38 -1.00 -22.68
CA ASP A 155 -2.40 -1.42 -23.65
C ASP A 155 -2.69 -2.91 -23.50
N ILE A 156 -1.64 -3.71 -23.39
CA ILE A 156 -1.75 -5.15 -23.11
C ILE A 156 -2.51 -5.35 -21.80
N TRP A 157 -2.09 -4.70 -20.71
CA TRP A 157 -2.76 -4.81 -19.42
C TRP A 157 -4.27 -4.50 -19.49
N ARG A 158 -4.66 -3.47 -20.25
CA ARG A 158 -6.06 -3.11 -20.47
C ARG A 158 -6.82 -4.13 -21.31
N GLN A 159 -6.25 -4.60 -22.42
CA GLN A 159 -6.84 -5.63 -23.27
C GLN A 159 -7.12 -6.91 -22.49
N TRP A 160 -6.21 -7.26 -21.59
CA TRP A 160 -6.32 -8.43 -20.72
C TRP A 160 -7.24 -8.23 -19.51
N LYS A 161 -7.92 -7.07 -19.44
CA LYS A 161 -8.84 -6.65 -18.37
C LYS A 161 -8.22 -6.47 -16.98
N GLY A 162 -6.90 -6.53 -16.80
CA GLY A 162 -6.09 -6.21 -15.60
C GLY A 162 -6.51 -6.79 -14.23
N LYS A 163 -7.77 -6.63 -13.84
CA LYS A 163 -8.40 -7.19 -12.64
C LYS A 163 -8.25 -8.71 -12.52
N PRO A 164 -8.50 -9.54 -13.56
CA PRO A 164 -8.28 -10.99 -13.47
C PRO A 164 -6.83 -11.37 -13.13
N GLN A 165 -5.86 -10.63 -13.65
CA GLN A 165 -4.43 -10.83 -13.44
C GLN A 165 -4.01 -10.43 -12.03
N PHE A 166 -4.61 -9.37 -11.49
CA PHE A 166 -4.44 -9.03 -10.08
C PHE A 166 -4.83 -10.20 -9.17
N PHE A 167 -5.93 -10.92 -9.44
CA PHE A 167 -6.32 -12.10 -8.67
C PHE A 167 -5.35 -13.29 -8.82
N MET A 168 -4.39 -13.24 -9.75
CA MET A 168 -3.33 -14.25 -9.84
C MET A 168 -2.25 -14.02 -8.79
N LEU A 169 -2.06 -12.78 -8.34
CA LEU A 169 -1.16 -12.43 -7.24
C LEU A 169 -1.77 -12.82 -5.90
N VAL A 170 -0.93 -12.98 -4.88
CA VAL A 170 -1.39 -13.29 -3.51
C VAL A 170 -2.07 -12.06 -2.91
N ASN A 171 -1.49 -10.87 -3.10
CA ASN A 171 -2.02 -9.63 -2.54
C ASN A 171 -1.70 -8.40 -3.41
N PHE A 172 -2.35 -7.27 -3.11
CA PHE A 172 -2.17 -6.02 -3.86
C PHE A 172 -0.76 -5.43 -3.77
N LEU A 173 -0.05 -5.64 -2.66
CA LEU A 173 1.32 -5.17 -2.53
C LEU A 173 2.31 -5.96 -3.39
N ASP A 174 1.95 -7.17 -3.84
CA ASP A 174 2.75 -7.89 -4.84
C ASP A 174 2.74 -7.14 -6.18
N PHE A 175 1.57 -6.62 -6.60
CA PHE A 175 1.43 -5.83 -7.82
C PHE A 175 2.28 -4.58 -7.73
N VAL A 176 2.14 -3.84 -6.63
CA VAL A 176 2.91 -2.62 -6.38
C VAL A 176 4.41 -2.91 -6.32
N GLY A 177 4.78 -3.97 -5.60
CA GLY A 177 6.17 -4.39 -5.43
C GLY A 177 6.80 -4.78 -6.75
N TYR A 178 6.02 -5.35 -7.66
CA TYR A 178 6.47 -5.66 -8.99
C TYR A 178 6.76 -4.45 -9.86
N ILE A 179 5.94 -3.39 -9.78
CA ILE A 179 6.22 -2.12 -10.47
C ILE A 179 7.56 -1.55 -9.97
N VAL A 180 7.74 -1.49 -8.65
CA VAL A 180 8.98 -0.97 -8.03
C VAL A 180 10.20 -1.80 -8.41
N TYR A 181 10.08 -3.13 -8.33
CA TYR A 181 11.16 -4.05 -8.72
C TYR A 181 11.54 -3.89 -10.19
N SER A 182 10.56 -3.87 -11.09
CA SER A 182 10.79 -3.74 -12.54
C SER A 182 11.52 -2.44 -12.86
N TYR A 183 11.12 -1.34 -12.22
CA TYR A 183 11.77 -0.05 -12.39
C TYR A 183 13.24 -0.09 -11.97
N TYR A 184 13.52 -0.46 -10.71
CA TYR A 184 14.90 -0.44 -10.20
C TYR A 184 15.80 -1.45 -10.88
N LYS A 185 15.28 -2.60 -11.31
CA LYS A 185 16.03 -3.54 -12.15
C LYS A 185 16.50 -2.87 -13.44
N CYS A 186 15.61 -2.14 -14.12
CA CYS A 186 15.99 -1.39 -15.32
C CYS A 186 17.03 -0.30 -15.01
N ILE A 187 16.93 0.40 -13.88
CA ILE A 187 17.90 1.42 -13.47
C ILE A 187 19.30 0.82 -13.28
N TYR A 188 19.44 -0.28 -12.54
CA TYR A 188 20.77 -0.90 -12.33
C TYR A 188 21.34 -1.55 -13.58
N GLU A 189 20.49 -2.02 -14.49
CA GLU A 189 20.90 -2.58 -15.78
C GLU A 189 21.10 -1.48 -16.85
N LEU A 190 20.97 -0.19 -16.49
CA LEU A 190 21.09 0.97 -17.39
C LEU A 190 20.11 0.94 -18.58
N LYS A 191 18.95 0.30 -18.42
CA LYS A 191 17.90 0.19 -19.44
C LYS A 191 16.87 1.31 -19.29
N PHE A 192 17.29 2.55 -19.56
CA PHE A 192 16.47 3.73 -19.28
C PHE A 192 15.15 3.79 -20.07
N GLU A 193 15.13 3.35 -21.33
CA GLU A 193 13.87 3.30 -22.10
C GLU A 193 12.85 2.35 -21.45
N GLN A 194 13.31 1.21 -20.95
CA GLN A 194 12.48 0.25 -20.23
C GLN A 194 12.01 0.81 -18.88
N ALA A 195 12.87 1.50 -18.15
CA ALA A 195 12.48 2.22 -16.93
C ALA A 195 11.39 3.27 -17.21
N ASN A 196 11.50 3.99 -18.33
CA ASN A 196 10.47 4.93 -18.77
C ASN A 196 9.14 4.25 -19.10
N ASN A 197 9.17 3.04 -19.69
CA ASN A 197 7.96 2.25 -19.94
C ASN A 197 7.28 1.84 -18.62
N VAL A 198 8.04 1.46 -17.59
CA VAL A 198 7.49 1.18 -16.25
C VAL A 198 6.85 2.43 -15.64
N HIS A 199 7.48 3.61 -15.79
CA HIS A 199 6.87 4.88 -15.36
C HIS A 199 5.56 5.17 -16.10
N LYS A 200 5.53 5.01 -17.44
CA LYS A 200 4.29 5.18 -18.24
C LYS A 200 3.20 4.21 -17.79
N PHE A 201 3.55 2.95 -17.53
CA PHE A 201 2.63 1.96 -17.01
C PHE A 201 2.03 2.40 -15.67
N LEU A 202 2.86 2.88 -14.72
CA LEU A 202 2.39 3.41 -13.44
C LEU A 202 1.39 4.55 -13.65
N THR A 203 1.72 5.53 -14.50
CA THR A 203 0.85 6.66 -14.82
C THR A 203 -0.51 6.22 -15.36
N GLN A 204 -0.52 5.27 -16.30
CA GLN A 204 -1.76 4.75 -16.89
C GLN A 204 -2.62 3.96 -15.88
N ASN A 205 -2.03 3.48 -14.79
CA ASN A 205 -2.69 2.66 -13.77
C ASN A 205 -2.90 3.37 -12.43
N ILE A 206 -2.75 4.70 -12.37
CA ILE A 206 -3.06 5.50 -11.16
C ILE A 206 -4.48 5.19 -10.66
N GLN A 207 -5.48 5.23 -11.54
CA GLN A 207 -6.87 4.97 -11.17
C GLN A 207 -7.06 3.58 -10.57
N PHE A 208 -6.43 2.56 -11.16
CA PHE A 208 -6.49 1.20 -10.65
C PHE A 208 -5.94 1.11 -9.21
N ILE A 209 -4.86 1.83 -8.91
CA ILE A 209 -4.31 1.88 -7.55
C ILE A 209 -5.26 2.61 -6.58
N LEU A 210 -5.86 3.72 -7.01
CA LEU A 210 -6.87 4.44 -6.22
C LEU A 210 -8.06 3.54 -5.88
N ASP A 211 -8.56 2.76 -6.83
CA ASP A 211 -9.73 1.90 -6.64
C ASP A 211 -9.48 0.75 -5.65
N ASN A 212 -8.26 0.22 -5.57
CA ASN A 212 -7.94 -0.97 -4.77
C ASN A 212 -7.49 -0.68 -3.33
N LEU A 213 -6.83 0.47 -3.07
CA LEU A 213 -6.37 0.86 -1.72
C LEU A 213 -7.02 2.15 -1.18
N ARG A 214 -8.01 2.70 -1.91
CA ARG A 214 -8.83 3.86 -1.55
C ARG A 214 -8.00 5.08 -1.13
N TRP A 215 -8.25 5.59 0.07
CA TRP A 215 -7.66 6.82 0.57
C TRP A 215 -6.17 6.63 0.89
N CYS A 216 -5.77 5.40 1.24
CA CYS A 216 -4.38 5.04 1.51
C CYS A 216 -3.55 4.99 0.23
N SER A 217 -4.19 4.74 -0.92
CA SER A 217 -3.57 4.82 -2.24
C SER A 217 -2.92 6.17 -2.49
N VAL A 218 -3.47 7.27 -1.96
CA VAL A 218 -2.89 8.61 -2.14
C VAL A 218 -1.45 8.66 -1.61
N TYR A 219 -1.23 8.13 -0.40
CA TYR A 219 0.08 8.10 0.22
C TYR A 219 0.99 7.03 -0.38
N LEU A 220 0.44 5.91 -0.86
CA LEU A 220 1.23 4.93 -1.59
C LEU A 220 1.70 5.47 -2.93
N LEU A 221 0.84 6.12 -3.70
CA LEU A 221 1.18 6.79 -4.96
C LEU A 221 2.23 7.87 -4.74
N ASP A 222 2.10 8.65 -3.67
CA ASP A 222 3.13 9.60 -3.27
C ASP A 222 4.51 8.94 -3.12
N LEU A 223 4.61 7.76 -2.51
CA LEU A 223 5.87 7.01 -2.43
C LEU A 223 6.28 6.48 -3.80
N LEU A 224 5.37 5.86 -4.55
CA LEU A 224 5.69 5.28 -5.85
C LEU A 224 6.28 6.32 -6.80
N PHE A 225 5.75 7.54 -6.84
CA PHE A 225 6.27 8.62 -7.67
C PHE A 225 7.53 9.32 -7.10
N LEU A 226 7.91 9.05 -5.85
CA LEU A 226 9.27 9.38 -5.36
C LEU A 226 10.31 8.41 -5.91
N HIS A 227 9.95 7.13 -6.02
CA HIS A 227 10.84 6.05 -6.45
C HIS A 227 10.91 5.91 -7.98
N ILE A 228 9.76 5.96 -8.64
CA ILE A 228 9.59 5.66 -10.06
C ILE A 228 9.47 6.99 -10.80
N ARG A 229 10.56 7.41 -11.44
CA ARG A 229 10.64 8.67 -12.21
C ARG A 229 10.93 8.40 -13.67
N GLN A 230 10.60 9.36 -14.53
CA GLN A 230 11.16 9.32 -15.87
C GLN A 230 12.69 9.49 -15.76
N PRO A 231 13.47 8.72 -16.53
CA PRO A 231 14.92 8.93 -16.61
C PRO A 231 15.21 10.39 -16.99
N ASN A 232 16.26 10.96 -16.39
CA ASN A 232 16.74 12.33 -16.65
C ASN A 232 15.81 13.49 -16.24
N GLN A 233 14.70 13.23 -15.54
CA GLN A 233 13.95 14.32 -14.91
C GLN A 233 14.74 14.91 -13.75
N SER A 234 14.85 16.24 -13.69
CA SER A 234 15.42 16.95 -12.53
C SER A 234 14.42 17.06 -11.37
N THR A 235 13.13 17.16 -11.67
CA THR A 235 12.07 17.30 -10.66
C THR A 235 11.24 16.04 -10.45
N ILE A 236 10.67 15.91 -9.25
CA ILE A 236 9.72 14.84 -8.96
C ILE A 236 8.42 15.08 -9.72
N THR A 237 7.90 14.00 -10.31
CA THR A 237 6.60 14.05 -10.99
C THR A 237 5.48 14.29 -9.99
N ASN A 238 4.75 15.40 -10.13
CA ASN A 238 3.50 15.63 -9.41
C ASN A 238 2.38 14.81 -10.06
N TRP A 239 2.23 13.57 -9.62
CA TRP A 239 1.29 12.62 -10.22
C TRP A 239 -0.18 13.06 -10.18
N ILE A 240 -0.55 13.97 -9.27
CA ILE A 240 -1.92 14.50 -9.19
C ILE A 240 -2.25 15.27 -10.47
N GLU A 241 -1.28 15.94 -11.09
CA GLU A 241 -1.51 16.66 -12.34
C GLU A 241 -1.74 15.73 -13.54
N LEU A 242 -1.34 14.46 -13.42
CA LEU A 242 -1.56 13.45 -14.46
C LEU A 242 -3.02 12.93 -14.46
N ILE A 243 -3.81 13.24 -13.44
CA ILE A 243 -5.21 12.86 -13.36
C ILE A 243 -6.04 13.84 -14.20
N SER A 244 -6.84 13.34 -15.14
CA SER A 244 -7.67 14.18 -15.99
C SER A 244 -8.95 14.69 -15.31
N HIS A 245 -9.49 13.95 -14.34
CA HIS A 245 -10.78 14.25 -13.71
C HIS A 245 -10.61 15.16 -12.49
N SER A 246 -11.20 16.35 -12.53
CA SER A 246 -11.16 17.37 -11.47
C SER A 246 -11.68 16.86 -10.13
N GLU A 247 -12.75 16.06 -10.15
CA GLU A 247 -13.43 15.54 -8.96
C GLU A 247 -12.51 14.61 -8.17
N ILE A 248 -11.66 13.86 -8.87
CA ILE A 248 -10.67 12.97 -8.27
C ILE A 248 -9.55 13.79 -7.62
N LYS A 249 -9.07 14.84 -8.30
CA LYS A 249 -8.07 15.77 -7.72
C LYS A 249 -8.60 16.41 -6.43
N GLU A 250 -9.85 16.90 -6.44
CA GLU A 250 -10.49 17.47 -5.25
C GLU A 250 -10.63 16.45 -4.12
N SER A 251 -11.01 15.22 -4.45
CA SER A 251 -11.14 14.13 -3.47
C SER A 251 -9.80 13.83 -2.80
N ILE A 252 -8.69 13.82 -3.55
CA ILE A 252 -7.34 13.66 -3.01
C ILE A 252 -6.99 14.80 -2.04
N ILE A 253 -7.28 16.05 -2.42
CA ILE A 253 -7.06 17.22 -1.56
C ILE A 253 -7.87 17.11 -0.27
N LYS A 254 -9.13 16.68 -0.36
CA LYS A 254 -10.01 16.44 0.80
C LYS A 254 -9.43 15.37 1.72
N VAL A 255 -9.00 14.22 1.17
CA VAL A 255 -8.36 13.12 1.92
C VAL A 255 -7.18 13.62 2.75
N ARG A 256 -6.29 14.41 2.15
CA ARG A 256 -5.10 14.96 2.86
C ARG A 256 -5.44 15.89 4.01
N LYS A 257 -6.63 16.51 4.00
CA LYS A 257 -7.13 17.41 5.05
C LYS A 257 -7.97 16.70 6.12
N MET A 258 -8.34 15.44 5.92
CA MET A 258 -9.14 14.71 6.91
C MET A 258 -8.36 14.53 8.22
N LYS A 259 -9.02 14.77 9.36
CA LYS A 259 -8.43 14.65 10.71
C LYS A 259 -7.68 13.33 10.93
N ARG A 260 -8.19 12.23 10.38
CA ARG A 260 -7.58 10.88 10.41
C ARG A 260 -6.17 10.86 9.79
N PHE A 261 -5.93 11.64 8.74
CA PHE A 261 -4.69 11.59 7.96
C PHE A 261 -3.72 12.74 8.24
N VAL A 262 -4.05 13.71 9.09
CA VAL A 262 -3.16 14.86 9.41
C VAL A 262 -1.76 14.40 9.83
N ARG A 263 -1.66 13.41 10.73
CA ARG A 263 -0.36 12.87 11.17
C ARG A 263 0.38 12.12 10.04
N MET A 264 -0.36 11.39 9.20
CA MET A 264 0.19 10.69 8.05
C MET A 264 0.75 11.69 7.03
N GLN A 265 0.01 12.77 6.75
CA GLN A 265 0.43 13.86 5.88
C GLN A 265 1.72 14.52 6.40
N GLN A 266 1.75 14.94 7.66
CA GLN A 266 2.94 15.54 8.28
C GLN A 266 4.16 14.60 8.18
N SER A 267 3.97 13.32 8.49
CA SER A 267 5.06 12.35 8.40
C SER A 267 5.50 12.10 6.96
N MET A 268 4.58 12.13 5.99
CA MET A 268 4.89 11.98 4.56
C MET A 268 5.66 13.19 4.03
N ASP A 269 5.28 14.41 4.43
CA ASP A 269 5.98 15.62 4.01
C ASP A 269 7.42 15.65 4.57
N GLU A 270 7.60 15.25 5.84
CA GLU A 270 8.93 15.09 6.45
C GLU A 270 9.75 14.01 5.73
N PHE A 271 9.13 12.87 5.39
CA PHE A 271 9.78 11.79 4.67
C PHE A 271 10.21 12.23 3.27
N LYS A 272 9.32 12.83 2.48
CA LYS A 272 9.62 13.35 1.13
C LYS A 272 10.79 14.30 1.15
N LYS A 273 10.79 15.27 2.07
CA LYS A 273 11.88 16.23 2.22
C LYS A 273 13.23 15.53 2.45
N ARG A 274 13.30 14.64 3.44
CA ARG A 274 14.54 13.90 3.74
C ARG A 274 14.98 12.98 2.60
N PHE A 275 14.03 12.31 1.97
CA PHE A 275 14.29 11.43 0.83
C PHE A 275 14.91 12.21 -0.33
N ILE A 276 14.40 13.42 -0.59
CA ILE A 276 14.94 14.34 -1.59
C ILE A 276 16.35 14.79 -1.20
N GLU A 277 16.52 15.34 0.01
CA GLU A 277 17.79 15.89 0.48
C GLU A 277 18.95 14.89 0.40
N LEU A 278 18.68 13.64 0.78
CA LEU A 278 19.71 12.59 0.83
C LEU A 278 20.13 12.04 -0.54
N HIS A 279 19.36 12.31 -1.60
CA HIS A 279 19.53 11.59 -2.88
C HIS A 279 19.37 12.46 -4.13
N TYR A 280 19.07 13.75 -3.98
CA TYR A 280 18.83 14.68 -5.08
C TYR A 280 19.50 16.05 -4.89
N LEU A 281 20.22 16.28 -3.78
CA LEU A 281 21.10 17.43 -3.63
C LEU A 281 22.54 17.02 -3.93
N GLU A 282 22.84 16.88 -5.22
CA GLU A 282 24.16 17.15 -5.84
C GLU A 282 23.92 17.90 -7.16
#